data_AF-A0A6M3LC07-F1
#
_entry.id   AF-A0A6M3LC07-F1
#
_cell.length_a   1.000
_cell.length_b   1.000
_cell.length_c   1.000
_cell.angle_alpha   90.00
_cell.angle_beta   90.00
_cell.angle_gamma   90.00
#
_symmetry.space_group_name_H-M   'P 1'
#
loop_
_entity.id
_entity.type
_entity.pdbx_description
1 polymer ?
#
loop_
_entity_poly.entity_id
_entity_poly.type
_entity_poly.pdbx_seq_one_letter_code
_entity_poly.pdbx_strand_id
1 'polypeptide(L)'
;MHNLLTKIFAKRGIKDITELDKDERETFETWNKILSEGEMTVEKIQEFCQSQIDVIENKWKDLDIEQTKKAEWIPIHNVYSTILLAIKSPKAARENLEKQLIELTK
;
A
#
# COMPACT_ATOMS: atom_id res chain seq x y z
N MET A 1 7.36 14.55 12.17
CA MET A 1 7.43 13.79 13.43
C MET A 1 6.06 13.84 14.09
N HIS A 2 5.48 12.69 14.41
CA HIS A 2 4.13 12.63 15.00
C HIS A 2 4.07 13.27 16.41
N ASN A 3 2.97 13.95 16.74
CA ASN A 3 2.82 14.73 17.99
C ASN A 3 3.09 13.92 19.27
N LEU A 4 2.73 12.63 19.30
CA LEU A 4 2.99 11.76 20.45
C LEU A 4 4.48 11.47 20.65
N LEU A 5 5.23 11.33 19.55
CA LEU A 5 6.66 11.07 19.59
C LEU A 5 7.43 12.29 20.08
N THR A 6 7.02 13.49 19.66
CA THR A 6 7.56 14.74 20.16
C THR A 6 7.32 14.90 21.67
N LYS A 7 6.14 14.50 22.18
CA LYS A 7 5.86 14.49 23.63
C LYS A 7 6.72 13.50 24.40
N ILE A 8 7.02 12.33 23.81
CA ILE A 8 7.90 11.32 24.42
C ILE A 8 9.33 11.84 24.51
N PHE A 9 9.85 12.44 23.44
CA PHE A 9 11.18 13.05 23.42
C PHE A 9 11.31 14.13 24.49
N ALA A 10 10.34 15.05 24.56
CA ALA A 10 10.30 16.08 25.59
C ALA A 10 10.24 15.51 27.01
N LYS A 11 9.46 14.45 27.25
CA LYS A 11 9.36 13.79 28.56
C LYS A 11 10.67 13.07 28.96
N ARG A 12 11.39 12.51 27.99
CA ARG A 12 12.68 11.82 28.21
C ARG A 12 13.89 12.77 28.20
N GLY A 13 13.67 14.06 27.93
CA GLY A 13 14.75 15.04 27.82
C GLY A 13 15.61 14.90 26.56
N ILE A 14 15.11 14.16 25.56
CA ILE A 14 15.79 13.89 24.29
C ILE A 14 15.51 15.06 23.35
N LYS A 15 16.56 15.71 22.84
CA LYS A 15 16.44 16.88 21.96
C LYS A 15 16.41 16.50 20.49
N ASP A 16 17.13 15.44 20.13
CA ASP A 16 17.26 15.00 18.74
C ASP A 16 17.37 13.47 18.66
N ILE A 17 16.98 12.92 17.50
CA ILE A 17 17.03 11.48 17.23
C ILE A 17 18.46 10.91 17.31
N THR A 18 19.50 11.75 17.16
CA THR A 18 20.90 11.35 17.30
C THR A 18 21.32 11.05 18.74
N GLU A 19 20.52 11.43 19.74
CA GLU A 19 20.76 11.10 21.15
C GLU A 19 20.24 9.70 21.52
N LEU A 20 19.51 9.03 20.62
CA LEU A 20 19.08 7.65 20.79
C LEU A 20 20.21 6.69 20.49
N ASP A 21 20.24 5.57 21.21
CA ASP A 21 21.04 4.44 20.79
C ASP A 21 20.48 3.81 19.49
N LYS A 22 21.23 2.88 18.92
CA LYS A 22 20.87 2.28 17.62
C LYS A 22 19.52 1.56 17.67
N ASP A 23 19.26 0.82 18.73
CA ASP A 23 18.05 -0.02 18.86
C ASP A 23 16.82 0.86 19.13
N GLU A 24 16.99 1.89 19.96
CA GLU A 24 15.97 2.91 20.21
C GLU A 24 15.64 3.72 18.95
N ARG A 25 16.65 4.03 18.14
CA ARG A 25 16.46 4.76 16.89
C ARG A 25 15.70 3.95 15.85
N GLU A 26 16.04 2.68 15.66
CA GLU A 26 15.31 1.77 14.76
C GLU A 26 13.83 1.63 15.19
N THR A 27 13.62 1.51 16.50
CA THR A 27 12.27 1.46 17.10
C THR A 27 11.52 2.77 16.85
N PHE A 28 12.17 3.91 17.05
CA PHE A 28 11.57 5.22 16.83
C PHE A 28 11.20 5.46 15.36
N GLU A 29 12.09 5.13 14.43
CA GLU A 29 11.84 5.29 12.99
C GLU A 29 10.64 4.44 12.57
N THR A 30 10.51 3.23 13.10
CA THR A 30 9.35 2.37 12.90
C THR A 30 8.07 3.01 13.43
N TRP A 31 8.07 3.50 14.68
CA TRP A 31 6.90 4.18 15.25
C TRP A 31 6.53 5.44 14.48
N ASN A 32 7.52 6.24 14.08
CA ASN A 32 7.29 7.48 13.34
C ASN A 32 6.71 7.17 11.97
N LYS A 33 7.16 6.11 11.29
CA LYS A 33 6.57 5.65 10.04
C LYS A 33 5.10 5.28 10.23
N ILE A 34 4.80 4.41 11.19
CA ILE A 34 3.42 3.95 11.44
C ILE A 34 2.50 5.12 11.83
N LEU A 35 2.94 5.98 12.74
CA LEU A 35 2.12 7.08 13.25
C LEU A 35 2.02 8.26 12.27
N SER A 36 2.98 8.41 11.34
CA SER A 36 2.96 9.47 10.33
C SER A 36 2.37 9.02 8.99
N GLU A 37 2.16 7.72 8.78
CA GLU A 37 1.54 7.18 7.56
C GLU A 37 0.10 7.64 7.36
N GLY A 38 -0.50 8.37 8.31
CA GLY A 38 -1.82 8.99 8.20
C GLY A 38 -2.94 7.95 8.11
N GLU A 39 -4.13 8.38 7.70
CA GLU A 39 -5.26 7.46 7.53
C GLU A 39 -5.06 6.54 6.32
N MET A 40 -5.53 5.30 6.45
CA MET A 40 -5.61 4.37 5.32
C MET A 40 -6.66 4.88 4.34
N THR A 41 -6.25 5.16 3.10
CA THR A 41 -7.15 5.62 2.04
C THR A 41 -7.38 4.54 1.00
N VAL A 42 -8.42 4.69 0.18
CA VAL A 42 -8.69 3.77 -0.92
C VAL A 42 -7.53 3.75 -1.92
N GLU A 43 -6.90 4.91 -2.17
CA GLU A 43 -5.73 5.04 -3.05
C GLU A 43 -4.55 4.22 -2.52
N LYS A 44 -4.26 4.30 -1.22
CA LYS A 44 -3.20 3.48 -0.60
C LYS A 44 -3.48 1.98 -0.69
N ILE A 45 -4.74 1.58 -0.57
CA ILE A 45 -5.14 0.17 -0.76
C ILE A 45 -4.94 -0.25 -2.23
N GLN A 46 -5.25 0.62 -3.19
CA GLN A 46 -5.00 0.35 -4.61
C GLN A 46 -3.51 0.21 -4.90
N GLU A 47 -2.68 1.15 -4.42
CA GLU A 47 -1.22 1.11 -4.56
C GLU A 47 -0.63 -0.16 -3.94
N PHE A 48 -1.10 -0.51 -2.74
CA PHE A 48 -0.69 -1.75 -2.08
C PHE A 48 -1.05 -2.98 -2.91
N CYS A 49 -2.31 -3.13 -3.32
CA CYS A 49 -2.76 -4.29 -4.10
C CYS A 49 -1.98 -4.38 -5.43
N GLN A 50 -1.72 -3.25 -6.10
CA GLN A 50 -0.94 -3.21 -7.33
C GLN A 50 0.50 -3.67 -7.07
N SER A 51 1.14 -3.16 -6.00
CA SER A 51 2.50 -3.58 -5.64
C SER A 51 2.60 -5.09 -5.38
N GLN A 52 1.58 -5.70 -4.75
CA GLN A 52 1.57 -7.13 -4.48
C GLN A 52 1.40 -7.96 -5.76
N ILE A 53 0.56 -7.49 -6.70
CA ILE A 53 0.44 -8.09 -8.03
C ILE A 53 1.79 -8.05 -8.75
N ASP A 54 2.42 -6.87 -8.82
CA ASP A 54 3.70 -6.68 -9.52
C ASP A 54 4.80 -7.58 -8.92
N VAL A 55 4.84 -7.74 -7.60
CA VAL A 55 5.78 -8.66 -6.92
C VAL A 55 5.52 -10.11 -7.34
N ILE A 56 4.26 -10.56 -7.36
CA ILE A 56 3.92 -11.93 -7.74
C ILE A 56 4.25 -12.17 -9.22
N GLU A 57 3.86 -11.25 -10.11
CA GLU A 57 4.13 -11.35 -11.54
C GLU A 57 5.64 -11.36 -11.82
N ASN A 58 6.42 -10.55 -11.11
CA ASN A 58 7.88 -10.58 -11.24
C ASN A 58 8.47 -11.91 -10.79
N LYS A 59 7.95 -12.51 -9.73
CA LYS A 59 8.37 -13.86 -9.33
C LYS A 59 7.95 -14.90 -10.37
N TRP A 60 6.80 -14.78 -11.03
CA TRP A 60 6.39 -15.72 -12.07
C TRP A 60 7.27 -15.69 -13.33
N LYS A 61 7.94 -14.57 -13.61
CA LYS A 61 8.93 -14.45 -14.71
C LYS A 61 10.17 -15.31 -14.48
N ASP A 62 10.46 -15.68 -13.23
CA ASP A 62 11.56 -16.57 -12.91
C ASP A 62 11.27 -17.99 -13.46
N LEU A 63 12.12 -18.45 -14.38
CA LEU A 63 11.99 -19.75 -15.05
C LEU A 63 12.43 -20.90 -14.15
N ASP A 64 13.22 -20.61 -13.11
CA ASP A 64 13.78 -21.62 -12.20
C ASP A 64 12.87 -21.90 -10.99
N ILE A 65 11.77 -21.14 -10.85
CA ILE A 65 10.78 -21.39 -9.80
C ILE A 65 9.96 -22.65 -10.09
N GLU A 66 9.92 -23.53 -9.10
CA GLU A 66 9.06 -24.72 -9.08
C GLU A 66 7.58 -24.36 -9.36
N GLN A 67 6.95 -25.13 -10.25
CA GLN A 67 5.54 -25.00 -10.61
C GLN A 67 4.61 -24.99 -9.39
N THR A 68 4.91 -25.78 -8.36
CA THR A 68 4.17 -25.83 -7.09
C THR A 68 4.14 -24.47 -6.39
N LYS A 69 5.28 -23.77 -6.32
CA LYS A 69 5.38 -22.42 -5.75
C LYS A 69 4.65 -21.39 -6.60
N LYS A 70 4.65 -21.53 -7.93
CA LYS A 70 3.84 -20.65 -8.79
C LYS A 70 2.35 -20.83 -8.51
N ALA A 71 1.89 -22.08 -8.35
CA ALA A 71 0.50 -22.41 -8.08
C ALA A 71 0.00 -21.82 -6.75
N GLU A 72 0.84 -21.76 -5.72
CA GLU A 72 0.51 -21.15 -4.43
C GLU A 72 0.25 -19.64 -4.51
N TRP A 73 0.85 -18.94 -5.48
CA TRP A 73 0.68 -17.49 -5.62
C TRP A 73 -0.52 -17.08 -6.47
N ILE A 74 -1.07 -17.99 -7.28
CA ILE A 74 -2.27 -17.76 -8.08
C ILE A 74 -3.46 -17.25 -7.23
N PRO A 75 -3.85 -17.91 -6.12
CA PRO A 75 -4.97 -17.42 -5.31
C PRO A 75 -4.70 -16.04 -4.71
N ILE A 76 -3.46 -15.77 -4.29
CA ILE A 76 -3.06 -14.49 -3.72
C ILE A 76 -3.17 -13.37 -4.76
N HIS A 77 -2.64 -13.61 -5.96
CA HIS A 77 -2.76 -12.69 -7.09
C HIS A 77 -4.23 -12.40 -7.43
N ASN A 78 -5.07 -13.45 -7.46
CA ASN A 78 -6.49 -13.31 -7.78
C ASN A 78 -7.24 -12.45 -6.75
N VAL A 79 -6.92 -12.59 -5.46
CA VAL A 79 -7.52 -11.76 -4.40
C VAL A 79 -7.19 -10.28 -4.62
N TYR A 80 -5.90 -9.93 -4.77
CA TYR A 80 -5.50 -8.54 -4.98
C TYR A 80 -6.06 -7.95 -6.28
N SER A 81 -6.07 -8.74 -7.36
CA SER A 81 -6.68 -8.34 -8.63
C SER A 81 -8.18 -8.08 -8.49
N THR A 82 -8.88 -8.94 -7.75
CA THR A 82 -10.33 -8.80 -7.52
C THR A 82 -10.64 -7.55 -6.70
N ILE A 83 -9.85 -7.26 -5.66
CA ILE A 83 -10.00 -6.04 -4.85
C ILE A 83 -9.79 -4.81 -5.73
N LEU A 84 -8.73 -4.77 -6.55
CA LEU A 84 -8.48 -3.67 -7.46
C LEU A 84 -9.61 -3.47 -8.46
N LEU A 85 -10.14 -4.56 -9.02
CA LEU A 85 -11.26 -4.52 -9.95
C LEU A 85 -12.52 -3.99 -9.27
N ALA A 86 -12.81 -4.43 -8.04
CA ALA A 86 -13.95 -3.96 -7.27
C ALA A 86 -13.86 -2.44 -6.99
N ILE A 87 -12.66 -1.91 -6.73
CA ILE A 87 -12.45 -0.48 -6.54
C ILE A 87 -12.58 0.30 -7.87
N LYS A 88 -12.03 -0.22 -8.97
CA LYS A 88 -11.95 0.49 -10.27
C LYS A 88 -13.24 0.40 -11.09
N SER A 89 -13.99 -0.70 -11.00
CA SER A 89 -15.13 -0.98 -11.87
C SER A 89 -16.27 0.06 -11.80
N PRO A 90 -16.65 0.63 -10.65
CA PRO A 90 -17.72 1.63 -10.60
C PRO A 90 -17.33 2.93 -11.32
N LYS A 91 -16.06 3.35 -11.19
CA LYS A 91 -15.54 4.54 -11.88
C LYS A 91 -15.56 4.35 -13.38
N ALA A 92 -15.08 3.21 -13.87
CA ALA A 92 -15.11 2.89 -15.29
C ALA A 92 -16.53 2.81 -15.86
N ALA A 93 -17.47 2.21 -15.10
CA ALA A 93 -18.87 2.13 -15.49
C ALA A 93 -19.51 3.53 -15.60
N ARG A 94 -19.23 4.41 -14.65
CA ARG A 94 -19.70 5.81 -14.68
C ARG A 94 -19.15 6.56 -15.89
N GLU A 95 -17.84 6.50 -16.12
CA GLU A 95 -17.20 7.17 -17.26
C GLU A 95 -17.76 6.68 -18.61
N ASN A 96 -18.06 5.39 -18.72
CA ASN A 96 -18.68 4.83 -19.92
C ASN A 96 -20.12 5.32 -20.11
N LEU A 97 -20.91 5.37 -19.03
CA LEU A 97 -22.27 5.91 -19.08
C LEU A 97 -22.29 7.40 -19.47
N GLU A 98 -21.39 8.20 -18.90
CA GLU A 98 -21.23 9.61 -19.25
C GLU A 98 -20.93 9.80 -20.74
N LYS A 99 -20.01 8.99 -21.31
CA LYS A 99 -19.73 9.00 -22.75
C LYS A 99 -20.95 8.69 -23.60
N GLN A 100 -21.68 7.62 -23.26
CA GLN A 100 -22.89 7.22 -23.99
C GLN A 100 -23.97 8.32 -23.97
N LEU A 101 -24.21 8.94 -22.82
CA LEU A 101 -25.19 10.02 -22.71
C LEU A 101 -24.78 11.28 -23.48
N ILE A 102 -23.49 11.61 -23.50
CA ILE A 102 -22.96 12.73 -24.30
C ILE A 102 -23.15 12.46 -25.79
N GLU A 103 -22.94 11.22 -26.26
CA GLU A 103 -23.16 10.86 -27.67
C GLU A 103 -24.64 10.96 -28.07
N LEU A 104 -25.56 10.60 -27.18
CA LEU A 104 -27.01 10.65 -27.43
C LEU A 104 -27.60 12.06 -27.37
N THR A 105 -26.88 13.03 -26.80
CA THR A 105 -27.33 14.43 -26.65
C THR A 105 -26.65 15.39 -27.62
N LYS A 106 -25.81 14.87 -28.51
CA LYS A 106 -25.24 15.58 -29.67
C LYS A 106 -26.11 15.36 -30.90
#